data_AF-A0A6V8NHK4-F1
#
_entry.id   AF-A0A6V8NHK4-F1
#
_cell.length_a   1.000
_cell.length_b   1.000
_cell.length_c   1.000
_cell.angle_alpha   90.00
_cell.angle_beta   90.00
_cell.angle_gamma   90.00
#
_symmetry.space_group_name_H-M   'P 1'
#
loop_
_entity.id
_entity.type
_entity.pdbx_description
1 polymer ?
#
loop_
_entity_poly.entity_id
_entity_poly.type
_entity_poly.pdbx_seq_one_letter_code
_entity_poly.pdbx_strand_id
1 'polypeptide(L)' 'LIGSMVGEEDEILTIYKGEGSSDEDTELLADRIKKLYPHLEVELHEGGQPLYPYLFSLE' A
#
# COMPACT_ATOMS: atom_id res chain seq x y z
N LEU A 1 -9.08 -4.11 7.04
CA LEU A 1 -8.24 -2.95 7.40
C LEU A 1 -8.22 -1.94 6.25
N ILE A 2 -7.57 -2.22 5.11
CA ILE A 2 -7.54 -1.32 3.93
C ILE A 2 -8.95 -0.85 3.53
N GLY A 3 -9.92 -1.75 3.39
CA GLY A 3 -11.29 -1.37 3.03
C GLY A 3 -12.08 -0.57 4.06
N SER A 4 -11.50 -0.31 5.24
CA SER A 4 -12.06 0.61 6.24
C SER A 4 -11.30 1.95 6.26
N MET A 5 -10.20 2.06 5.50
CA MET A 5 -9.40 3.26 5.34
C MET A 5 -9.73 3.97 4.03
N VAL A 6 -9.99 3.23 2.95
CA VAL A 6 -10.34 3.77 1.63
C VAL A 6 -11.75 4.40 1.65
N GLY A 7 -11.82 5.70 1.38
CA GLY A 7 -13.01 6.49 1.13
C GLY A 7 -13.35 6.63 -0.36
N GLU A 8 -14.48 7.25 -0.65
CA GLU A 8 -14.95 7.48 -2.04
C GLU A 8 -14.18 8.60 -2.77
N GLU A 9 -13.49 9.47 -2.01
CA GLU A 9 -12.71 10.60 -2.55
C GLU A 9 -11.22 10.28 -2.67
N ASP A 10 -10.75 9.17 -2.11
CA ASP A 10 -9.34 8.79 -2.18
C ASP A 10 -9.01 8.36 -3.62
N GLU A 11 -7.91 8.89 -4.16
CA GLU A 11 -7.42 8.66 -5.50
C GLU A 11 -6.10 7.88 -5.48
N ILE A 12 -5.27 8.04 -4.44
CA ILE A 12 -3.92 7.47 -4.38
C ILE A 12 -3.72 6.70 -3.06
N LEU A 13 -3.24 5.46 -3.17
CA LEU A 13 -2.73 4.68 -2.05
C LEU A 13 -1.22 4.49 -2.17
N THR A 14 -0.48 5.10 -1.24
CA THR A 14 0.97 4.95 -1.15
C THR A 14 1.34 3.91 -0.11
N ILE A 15 2.11 2.90 -0.52
CA ILE A 15 2.61 1.83 0.34
C ILE A 15 4.11 2.01 0.56
N TYR A 16 4.50 2.29 1.79
CA TYR A 16 5.90 2.34 2.19
C TYR A 16 6.33 0.99 2.78
N LYS A 17 7.27 0.32 2.11
CA LYS A 17 7.86 -0.95 2.53
C LYS A 17 8.88 -0.74 3.66
N GLY A 18 8.69 -1.40 4.79
CA GLY A 18 9.62 -1.40 5.93
C GLY A 18 10.88 -2.23 5.70
N GLU A 19 11.84 -2.12 6.61
CA GLU A 19 13.06 -2.93 6.60
C GLU A 19 12.71 -4.39 6.95
N GLY A 20 13.05 -5.33 6.07
CA GLY A 20 12.77 -6.76 6.24
C GLY A 20 11.50 -7.29 5.55
N SER A 21 10.70 -6.42 4.91
CA SER A 21 9.60 -6.85 4.04
C SER A 21 10.14 -7.24 2.65
N SER A 22 9.61 -8.33 2.07
CA SER A 22 9.99 -8.79 0.74
C SER A 22 9.36 -7.92 -0.36
N ASP A 23 10.12 -7.63 -1.41
CA ASP A 23 9.61 -6.97 -2.61
C ASP A 23 8.50 -7.80 -3.27
N GLU A 24 8.67 -9.13 -3.34
CA GLU A 24 7.69 -10.03 -3.95
C GLU A 24 6.34 -10.01 -3.20
N ASP A 25 6.38 -10.02 -1.86
CA ASP A 25 5.17 -9.90 -1.03
C ASP A 25 4.50 -8.52 -1.19
N THR A 26 5.32 -7.48 -1.34
CA THR A 26 4.85 -6.10 -1.51
C THR A 26 4.18 -5.88 -2.86
N GLU A 27 4.75 -6.44 -3.93
CA GLU A 27 4.14 -6.44 -5.25
C GLU A 27 2.83 -7.23 -5.26
N LEU A 28 2.81 -8.43 -4.65
CA LEU A 28 1.59 -9.24 -4.55
C LEU A 28 0.48 -8.48 -3.78
N LEU A 29 0.85 -7.77 -2.71
CA LEU A 29 -0.07 -6.93 -1.95
C LEU A 29 -0.64 -5.79 -2.82
N ALA A 30 0.22 -5.05 -3.52
CA ALA A 30 -0.20 -3.97 -4.40
C ALA A 30 -1.13 -4.46 -5.51
N ASP A 31 -0.81 -5.59 -6.13
CA ASP A 31 -1.60 -6.19 -7.21
C ASP A 31 -3.00 -6.60 -6.74
N ARG A 32 -3.10 -7.13 -5.51
CA ARG A 32 -4.39 -7.43 -4.87
C ARG A 32 -5.20 -6.18 -4.59
N ILE A 33 -4.55 -5.11 -4.12
CA ILE A 33 -5.23 -3.84 -3.84
C ILE A 33 -5.74 -3.22 -5.15
N LYS A 34 -4.94 -3.16 -6.21
CA LYS A 34 -5.35 -2.66 -7.54
C LYS A 34 -6.56 -3.41 -8.09
N LYS A 35 -6.67 -4.72 -7.83
CA LYS A 35 -7.84 -5.53 -8.22
C LYS A 35 -9.10 -5.21 -7.41
N LEU A 36 -8.95 -4.89 -6.12
CA LEU A 36 -10.07 -4.57 -5.24
C LEU A 36 -10.55 -3.13 -5.40
N TYR A 37 -9.62 -2.21 -5.65
CA TYR A 37 -9.85 -0.78 -5.76
C TYR A 37 -9.24 -0.27 -7.08
N PRO A 38 -9.85 -0.60 -8.24
CA PRO A 38 -9.30 -0.27 -9.55
C PRO A 38 -9.29 1.24 -9.88
N HIS A 39 -9.96 2.04 -9.06
CA HIS A 39 -9.95 3.51 -9.14
C HIS A 39 -8.75 4.13 -8.42
N LEU A 40 -8.11 3.41 -7.50
CA LEU A 40 -6.94 3.90 -6.79
C LEU A 40 -5.68 3.71 -7.62
N GLU A 41 -4.88 4.76 -7.72
CA GLU A 41 -3.48 4.65 -8.11
C GLU A 41 -2.69 4.11 -6.92
N VAL A 42 -1.96 3.01 -7.11
CA VAL A 42 -1.16 2.40 -6.02
C VAL A 42 0.31 2.61 -6.30
N GLU A 43 0.96 3.36 -5.42
CA GLU A 43 2.39 3.68 -5.44
C GLU A 43 3.16 2.86 -4.39
N LEU A 44 4.35 2.40 -4.78
CA LEU A 44 5.25 1.63 -3.90
C LEU A 44 6.52 2.42 -3.63
N HIS A 45 6.85 2.61 -2.36
CA HIS A 45 8.04 3.31 -1.91
C HIS A 45 8.83 2.48 -0.90
N GLU A 46 10.15 2.61 -0.90
CA GLU A 46 10.97 2.09 0.20
C GLU A 46 10.89 3.05 1.39
N GLY A 47 10.26 2.61 2.47
CA GLY A 47 10.14 3.36 3.72
C GLY A 47 11.28 3.11 4.70
N GLY A 48 11.91 1.92 4.64
CA GLY A 48 13.08 1.57 5.47
C GLY A 48 12.81 1.54 6.97
N GLN A 49 11.55 1.49 7.39
CA GLN A 49 11.17 1.53 8.80
C GLN A 49 11.42 0.15 9.44
N PRO A 50 12.21 0.04 10.52
CA PRO A 50 12.55 -1.25 11.13
C PRO A 50 11.43 -1.83 12.01
N LEU A 51 10.47 -1.00 12.43
CA LEU A 51 9.38 -1.41 13.33
C LEU A 51 8.05 -1.65 12.62
N TYR A 52 7.86 -1.07 11.43
CA TYR A 52 6.62 -1.15 10.68
C TYR A 52 6.88 -1.79 9.31
N PRO A 53 6.44 -3.04 9.09
CA PRO A 53 6.63 -3.74 7.82
C PRO A 53 5.99 -3.01 6.64
N TYR A 54 4.89 -2.29 6.89
CA TYR A 54 4.19 -1.45 5.93
C TYR A 54 3.60 -0.22 6.60
N LEU A 55 3.68 0.91 5.91
CA LEU A 55 2.93 2.12 6.22
C LEU A 55 2.08 2.50 4.99
N PHE A 56 0.82 2.85 5.22
CA PHE A 56 -0.13 3.21 4.17
C PHE A 56 -0.52 4.68 4.30
N SER A 57 -0.48 5.41 3.19
CA SER A 57 -1.02 6.78 3.06
C SER A 57 -2.13 6.75 2.02
N LEU A 58 -3.24 7.42 2.31
CA LEU A 58 -4.36 7.62 1.40
C LEU A 58 -4.51 9.12 1.17
N GLU A 59 -4.68 9.50 -0.08
CA GLU A 59 -4.91 10.86 -0.56
C GLU A 59 -6.07 10.89 -1.55
#